data_AF-A0A081NUN9-F1
#
_entry.id   AF-A0A081NUN9-F1
#
_cell.length_a   1.000
_cell.length_b   1.000
_cell.length_c   1.000
_cell.angle_alpha   90.00
_cell.angle_beta   90.00
_cell.angle_gamma   90.00
#
_symmetry.space_group_name_H-M   'P 1'
#
loop_
_entity.id
_entity.type
_entity.pdbx_description
1 polymer ?
#
loop_
_entity_poly.entity_id
_entity_poly.type
_entity_poly.pdbx_seq_one_letter_code
_entity_poly.pdbx_strand_id
1 'polypeptide(L)'
;MAPGYDFSFRTYMIPDYSISPGESEVSSAQFSLAADGTSQTTVTVKLKDAQGNAWPTGGSAVAITSTLGTVSAVTDNQDGTYTATLTAPTTVGNATISATVGGIPIAKTASVQFVPGAPSAATSTVVVGSGSLPADGTSRTSVSVKLKDAQGHALTSGGATVAITSTLGTVSAVTDNQNGTYTATLTAPTTMGTATISAKVGGSPIASTASVQFVPGAASTAMSTVEAGSAFLTADGASQTAISVKLKDAQGNALTAGGAAVAITSTLGTVGTVADNQNGSYTATLTAPTTVGTATISAAVGGSPMASTASVQFVPGTPSAAASTVEAASGSLTADGASQTTVSVKLKDAQGNALTSGGAAVAITSTLGTVGAVTDNQNGAYMATLTAPTTVGTATISAKVGGSAIASTASVQFMPGAPSAAKSTVEAGSASLAADGANQTTISVKLKDAHGNALTSGGAAVAITSTLGTVSAVTDNQNGIYTATLTAPTTLGTATISATVGGSAIASTASVQFVPGAPSAAASTVEAGNATLAADGASQTTISVKLKDAHGNALTSGGAAVAITSTLGTVSAVTDKQDGIYTATLTAPTTVGTATISATIGGSAIASTASVQFVPGV
;
A
#
# COMPACT_ATOMS: atom_id res chain seq x y z
N MET A 1 148.53 -47.95 -46.90
CA MET A 1 148.61 -46.48 -46.81
C MET A 1 147.57 -45.89 -47.74
N ALA A 2 146.87 -44.85 -47.28
CA ALA A 2 145.87 -44.02 -47.98
C ALA A 2 144.44 -44.63 -48.11
N PRO A 3 143.36 -43.82 -48.23
CA PRO A 3 142.49 -43.44 -47.10
C PRO A 3 141.01 -43.79 -47.33
N GLY A 4 140.21 -43.64 -46.27
CA GLY A 4 138.79 -44.00 -46.25
C GLY A 4 137.88 -43.12 -47.10
N TYR A 5 136.76 -43.73 -47.50
CA TYR A 5 135.53 -43.03 -47.84
C TYR A 5 134.35 -43.75 -47.17
N ASP A 6 133.60 -42.91 -46.47
CA ASP A 6 132.32 -43.07 -45.82
C ASP A 6 131.29 -43.78 -46.72
N PHE A 7 130.87 -45.00 -46.34
CA PHE A 7 129.66 -45.64 -46.86
C PHE A 7 128.48 -45.26 -45.96
N SER A 8 128.09 -44.01 -46.03
CA SER A 8 126.78 -43.56 -45.59
C SER A 8 125.74 -44.37 -46.34
N PHE A 9 125.06 -45.28 -45.63
CA PHE A 9 123.86 -45.93 -46.11
C PHE A 9 122.81 -44.83 -46.33
N ARG A 10 122.74 -44.30 -47.56
CA ARG A 10 121.55 -43.58 -48.01
C ARG A 10 120.46 -44.62 -48.12
N THR A 11 119.72 -44.80 -47.04
CA THR A 11 118.41 -45.42 -47.08
C THR A 11 117.59 -44.59 -48.04
N TYR A 12 117.48 -45.03 -49.29
CA TYR A 12 116.45 -44.53 -50.20
C TYR A 12 115.12 -44.89 -49.52
N MET A 13 114.55 -43.94 -48.80
CA MET A 13 113.12 -43.95 -48.52
C MET A 13 112.45 -43.85 -49.89
N ILE A 14 112.16 -45.00 -50.47
CA ILE A 14 111.23 -45.09 -51.59
C ILE A 14 109.92 -44.54 -51.01
N PRO A 15 109.35 -43.46 -51.56
CA PRO A 15 108.10 -42.94 -51.05
C PRO A 15 107.06 -44.06 -51.13
N ASP A 16 106.38 -44.30 -50.01
CA ASP A 16 105.39 -45.36 -49.89
C ASP A 16 104.10 -44.93 -50.60
N TYR A 17 104.06 -45.16 -51.91
CA TYR A 17 102.88 -44.91 -52.73
C TYR A 17 101.83 -46.02 -52.60
N SER A 18 101.74 -46.70 -51.45
CA SER A 18 100.63 -47.61 -51.17
C SER A 18 99.40 -46.85 -50.66
N ILE A 19 98.21 -47.43 -50.86
CA ILE A 19 96.95 -46.86 -50.33
C ILE A 19 97.08 -46.75 -48.82
N SER A 20 96.87 -45.56 -48.27
CA SER A 20 96.87 -45.29 -46.84
C SER A 20 95.45 -45.11 -46.31
N PRO A 21 94.91 -46.07 -45.54
CA PRO A 21 93.62 -45.91 -44.86
C PRO A 21 93.61 -44.75 -43.84
N GLY A 22 94.77 -44.37 -43.31
CA GLY A 22 94.90 -43.26 -42.36
C GLY A 22 94.78 -41.88 -43.01
N GLU A 23 95.27 -41.75 -44.26
CA GLU A 23 95.19 -40.48 -45.01
C GLU A 23 93.88 -40.36 -45.82
N SER A 24 93.32 -41.49 -46.24
CA SER A 24 92.07 -41.58 -47.01
C SER A 24 90.89 -40.92 -46.29
N GLU A 25 89.95 -40.38 -47.06
CA GLU A 25 88.86 -39.54 -46.56
C GLU A 25 87.49 -40.13 -46.88
N VAL A 26 86.60 -40.06 -45.90
CA VAL A 26 85.17 -40.30 -46.08
C VAL A 26 84.47 -38.95 -45.97
N SER A 27 83.69 -38.59 -46.97
CA SER A 27 82.88 -37.37 -46.98
C SER A 27 81.47 -37.67 -47.46
N SER A 28 80.53 -36.79 -47.10
CA SER A 28 79.16 -36.81 -47.58
C SER A 28 78.88 -35.50 -48.30
N ALA A 29 78.08 -35.55 -49.37
CA ALA A 29 77.69 -34.35 -50.12
C ALA A 29 76.76 -33.44 -49.31
N GLN A 30 76.04 -34.00 -48.34
CA GLN A 30 75.15 -33.29 -47.43
C GLN A 30 75.40 -33.78 -46.01
N PHE A 31 75.54 -32.84 -45.07
CA PHE A 31 75.71 -33.11 -43.64
C PHE A 31 74.38 -33.34 -42.91
N SER A 32 73.25 -33.09 -43.56
CA SER A 32 71.90 -33.27 -43.01
C SER A 32 70.91 -33.72 -44.08
N LEU A 33 70.01 -34.64 -43.72
CA LEU A 33 68.93 -35.16 -44.55
C LEU A 33 67.61 -35.18 -43.76
N ALA A 34 66.48 -35.04 -44.45
CA ALA A 34 65.18 -35.27 -43.83
C ALA A 34 64.99 -36.76 -43.50
N ALA A 35 64.51 -37.07 -42.30
CA ALA A 35 64.22 -38.44 -41.85
C ALA A 35 62.90 -38.98 -42.45
N ASP A 36 62.79 -38.98 -43.79
CA ASP A 36 61.58 -39.30 -44.53
C ASP A 36 61.57 -40.70 -45.17
N GLY A 37 62.65 -41.47 -45.03
CA GLY A 37 62.81 -42.79 -45.64
C GLY A 37 63.22 -42.78 -47.13
N THR A 38 63.41 -41.62 -47.75
CA THR A 38 63.61 -41.45 -49.20
C THR A 38 64.73 -40.47 -49.59
N SER A 39 65.00 -39.48 -48.74
CA SER A 39 66.05 -38.47 -48.88
C SER A 39 67.41 -39.14 -48.94
N GLN A 40 68.24 -38.69 -49.87
CA GLN A 40 69.49 -39.36 -50.22
C GLN A 40 70.66 -38.38 -50.32
N THR A 41 71.85 -38.84 -49.95
CA THR A 41 73.11 -38.13 -50.16
C THR A 41 74.17 -39.08 -50.69
N THR A 42 75.07 -38.54 -51.53
CA THR A 42 76.22 -39.29 -52.00
C THR A 42 77.30 -39.26 -50.91
N VAL A 43 77.77 -40.45 -50.53
CA VAL A 43 78.96 -40.65 -49.72
C VAL A 43 80.12 -40.94 -50.67
N THR A 44 81.22 -40.21 -50.50
CA THR A 44 82.44 -40.38 -51.30
C THR A 44 83.58 -40.82 -50.39
N VAL A 45 84.22 -41.92 -50.76
CA VAL A 45 85.51 -42.35 -50.20
C VAL A 45 86.59 -41.96 -51.20
N LYS A 46 87.50 -41.09 -50.80
CA LYS A 46 88.67 -40.73 -51.61
C LYS A 46 89.89 -41.43 -51.03
N LEU A 47 90.41 -42.40 -51.78
CA LEU A 47 91.64 -43.08 -51.39
C LEU A 47 92.82 -42.14 -51.61
N LYS A 48 93.76 -42.16 -50.68
CA LYS A 48 95.03 -41.43 -50.77
C LYS A 48 96.19 -42.38 -50.56
N ASP A 49 97.33 -42.06 -51.15
CA ASP A 49 98.59 -42.73 -50.83
C ASP A 49 99.11 -42.31 -49.44
N ALA A 50 100.18 -42.94 -48.95
CA ALA A 50 100.78 -42.58 -47.66
C ALA A 50 101.47 -41.20 -47.65
N GLN A 51 101.49 -40.48 -48.78
CA GLN A 51 101.95 -39.09 -48.89
C GLN A 51 100.78 -38.10 -48.91
N GLY A 52 99.54 -38.58 -48.86
CA GLY A 52 98.33 -37.75 -48.89
C GLY A 52 97.89 -37.30 -50.30
N ASN A 53 98.51 -37.82 -51.37
CA ASN A 53 98.05 -37.56 -52.73
C ASN A 53 96.83 -38.42 -53.06
N ALA A 54 95.98 -37.93 -53.96
CA ALA A 54 94.85 -38.72 -54.45
C ALA A 54 95.33 -39.99 -55.15
N TRP A 55 94.75 -41.13 -54.77
CA TRP A 55 94.99 -42.37 -55.48
C TRP A 55 94.48 -42.25 -56.93
N PRO A 56 95.25 -42.62 -57.96
CA PRO A 56 94.91 -42.25 -59.34
C PRO A 56 94.02 -43.26 -60.09
N THR A 57 93.67 -44.41 -59.50
CA THR A 57 93.03 -45.54 -60.22
C THR A 57 91.95 -46.25 -59.39
N GLY A 58 91.01 -46.92 -60.06
CA GLY A 58 90.07 -47.85 -59.41
C GLY A 58 90.64 -49.23 -59.13
N GLY A 59 89.80 -50.13 -58.63
CA GLY A 59 90.04 -51.56 -58.45
C GLY A 59 90.21 -52.03 -57.00
N SER A 60 90.10 -51.13 -56.02
CA SER A 60 90.22 -51.48 -54.61
C SER A 60 88.89 -51.97 -54.04
N ALA A 61 88.94 -52.97 -53.16
CA ALA A 61 87.77 -53.44 -52.45
C ALA A 61 87.39 -52.46 -51.33
N VAL A 62 86.52 -51.49 -51.64
CA VAL A 62 86.00 -50.51 -50.67
C VAL A 62 84.60 -50.90 -50.20
N ALA A 63 84.38 -50.91 -48.89
CA ALA A 63 83.07 -51.08 -48.29
C ALA A 63 82.67 -49.83 -47.51
N ILE A 64 81.42 -49.39 -47.63
CA ILE A 64 80.86 -48.23 -46.92
C ILE A 64 79.73 -48.73 -46.02
N THR A 65 79.72 -48.30 -44.77
CA THR A 65 78.73 -48.67 -43.75
C THR A 65 78.23 -47.43 -43.03
N SER A 66 77.00 -47.51 -42.48
CA SER A 66 76.40 -46.42 -41.70
C SER A 66 75.76 -46.99 -40.44
N THR A 67 75.82 -46.25 -39.33
CA THR A 67 75.12 -46.62 -38.09
C THR A 67 73.61 -46.40 -38.16
N LEU A 68 73.13 -45.60 -39.12
CA LEU A 68 71.72 -45.28 -39.31
C LEU A 68 71.43 -44.95 -40.79
N GLY A 69 70.26 -45.37 -41.30
CA GLY A 69 69.94 -45.33 -42.73
C GLY A 69 70.51 -46.53 -43.50
N THR A 70 70.28 -46.57 -44.81
CA THR A 70 70.71 -47.67 -45.68
C THR A 70 71.69 -47.20 -46.74
N VAL A 71 72.82 -47.88 -46.89
CA VAL A 71 73.86 -47.58 -47.89
C VAL A 71 73.68 -48.51 -49.09
N SER A 72 73.69 -47.95 -50.30
CA SER A 72 73.63 -48.71 -51.56
C SER A 72 74.93 -49.49 -51.81
N ALA A 73 74.96 -50.25 -52.91
CA ALA A 73 76.22 -50.80 -53.42
C ALA A 73 77.25 -49.69 -53.71
N VAL A 74 78.52 -49.98 -53.44
CA VAL A 74 79.65 -49.07 -53.70
C VAL A 74 79.99 -49.10 -55.19
N THR A 75 80.05 -47.92 -55.81
CA THR A 75 80.47 -47.72 -57.20
C THR A 75 81.90 -47.21 -57.22
N ASP A 76 82.77 -47.88 -57.96
CA ASP A 76 84.12 -47.43 -58.25
C ASP A 76 84.09 -46.46 -59.43
N ASN A 77 84.58 -45.23 -59.23
CA ASN A 77 84.63 -44.20 -60.28
C ASN A 77 85.87 -44.32 -61.17
N GLN A 78 86.71 -45.34 -60.94
CA GLN A 78 87.92 -45.64 -61.69
C GLN A 78 89.05 -44.59 -61.58
N ASP A 79 88.90 -43.63 -60.68
CA ASP A 79 89.82 -42.49 -60.47
C ASP A 79 90.35 -42.41 -59.01
N GLY A 80 90.22 -43.51 -58.27
CA GLY A 80 90.56 -43.59 -56.84
C GLY A 80 89.50 -43.05 -55.89
N THR A 81 88.33 -42.65 -56.41
CA THR A 81 87.15 -42.34 -55.61
C THR A 81 86.09 -43.43 -55.72
N TYR A 82 85.38 -43.67 -54.61
CA TYR A 82 84.30 -44.64 -54.52
C TYR A 82 83.07 -43.93 -53.98
N THR A 83 81.92 -44.20 -54.58
CA THR A 83 80.67 -43.55 -54.19
C THR A 83 79.61 -44.56 -53.79
N ALA A 84 78.81 -44.23 -52.79
CA ALA A 84 77.58 -44.94 -52.46
C ALA A 84 76.51 -43.94 -52.08
N THR A 85 75.25 -44.32 -52.25
CA THR A 85 74.12 -43.50 -51.85
C THR A 85 73.67 -43.92 -50.46
N LEU A 86 73.71 -42.98 -49.51
CA LEU A 86 73.08 -43.13 -48.20
C LEU A 86 71.63 -42.65 -48.30
N THR A 87 70.68 -43.54 -48.05
CA THR A 87 69.25 -43.23 -47.93
C THR A 87 68.87 -43.07 -46.47
N ALA A 88 68.17 -41.97 -46.16
CA ALA A 88 67.72 -41.65 -44.82
C ALA A 88 66.72 -42.68 -44.27
N PRO A 89 66.73 -42.97 -42.97
CA PRO A 89 65.66 -43.73 -42.31
C PRO A 89 64.40 -42.85 -42.12
N THR A 90 63.35 -43.42 -41.52
CA THR A 90 62.17 -42.68 -41.05
C THR A 90 62.30 -42.23 -39.58
N THR A 91 63.50 -42.23 -39.00
CA THR A 91 63.75 -41.84 -37.61
C THR A 91 64.83 -40.77 -37.54
N VAL A 92 64.59 -39.71 -36.79
CA VAL A 92 65.60 -38.66 -36.55
C VAL A 92 66.78 -39.19 -35.73
N GLY A 93 67.98 -38.67 -35.97
CA GLY A 93 69.21 -39.15 -35.30
C GLY A 93 70.49 -38.73 -36.03
N ASN A 94 71.63 -39.29 -35.62
CA ASN A 94 72.90 -39.07 -36.30
C ASN A 94 73.42 -40.40 -36.85
N ALA A 95 73.82 -40.41 -38.12
CA ALA A 95 74.56 -41.49 -38.75
C ALA A 95 76.06 -41.19 -38.74
N THR A 96 76.85 -42.13 -38.25
CA THR A 96 78.29 -42.17 -38.48
C THR A 96 78.54 -43.09 -39.67
N ILE A 97 79.20 -42.56 -40.69
CA ILE A 97 79.55 -43.27 -41.92
C ILE A 97 81.02 -43.65 -41.85
N SER A 98 81.27 -44.95 -41.97
CA SER A 98 82.59 -45.56 -41.91
C SER A 98 82.87 -46.33 -43.19
N ALA A 99 84.12 -46.35 -43.62
CA ALA A 99 84.54 -47.10 -44.79
C ALA A 99 85.75 -47.97 -44.49
N THR A 100 85.93 -49.04 -45.27
CA THR A 100 87.13 -49.88 -45.25
C THR A 100 87.70 -50.00 -46.66
N VAL A 101 89.00 -50.20 -46.78
CA VAL A 101 89.68 -50.53 -48.04
C VAL A 101 90.52 -51.79 -47.84
N GLY A 102 90.27 -52.83 -48.65
CA GLY A 102 90.89 -54.15 -48.46
C GLY A 102 90.59 -54.79 -47.10
N GLY A 103 89.48 -54.42 -46.47
CA GLY A 103 89.10 -54.85 -45.11
C GLY A 103 89.71 -54.01 -43.97
N ILE A 104 90.56 -53.03 -44.27
CA ILE A 104 91.18 -52.15 -43.26
C ILE A 104 90.33 -50.88 -43.07
N PRO A 105 89.95 -50.49 -41.84
CA PRO A 105 89.18 -49.28 -41.57
C PRO A 105 89.91 -48.01 -41.99
N ILE A 106 89.18 -47.11 -42.66
CA ILE A 106 89.59 -45.73 -42.88
C ILE A 106 89.33 -44.94 -41.59
N ALA A 107 90.35 -44.23 -41.10
CA ALA A 107 90.29 -43.60 -39.77
C ALA A 107 89.32 -42.40 -39.72
N LYS A 108 89.18 -41.68 -40.84
CA LYS A 108 88.25 -40.54 -40.97
C LYS A 108 86.84 -41.05 -41.26
N THR A 109 85.86 -40.57 -40.50
CA THR A 109 84.43 -40.85 -40.70
C THR A 109 83.70 -39.58 -41.14
N ALA A 110 82.55 -39.76 -41.78
CA ALA A 110 81.61 -38.67 -42.02
C ALA A 110 80.40 -38.81 -41.08
N SER A 111 79.77 -37.68 -40.73
CA SER A 111 78.52 -37.68 -39.98
C SER A 111 77.42 -37.07 -40.85
N VAL A 112 76.24 -37.68 -40.82
CA VAL A 112 75.03 -37.15 -41.44
C VAL A 112 73.92 -37.12 -40.39
N GLN A 113 73.36 -35.95 -40.15
CA GLN A 113 72.24 -35.79 -39.24
C GLN A 113 70.92 -36.04 -39.98
N PHE A 114 70.07 -36.92 -39.47
CA PHE A 114 68.69 -37.06 -39.91
C PHE A 114 67.80 -36.18 -39.04
N VAL A 115 67.26 -35.12 -39.64
CA VAL A 115 66.43 -34.11 -38.99
C VAL A 115 64.95 -34.28 -39.38
N PRO A 116 64.00 -33.73 -38.60
CA PRO A 116 62.61 -33.65 -39.04
C PRO A 116 62.50 -33.01 -40.42
N GLY A 117 61.58 -33.51 -41.24
CA GLY A 117 61.30 -32.96 -42.57
C GLY A 117 60.61 -31.58 -42.52
N ALA A 118 60.16 -31.12 -43.70
CA ALA A 118 59.37 -29.90 -43.80
C ALA A 118 58.09 -29.98 -42.94
N PRO A 119 57.61 -28.85 -42.38
CA PRO A 119 56.43 -28.85 -41.53
C PRO A 119 55.19 -29.32 -42.32
N SER A 120 54.43 -30.24 -41.72
CA SER A 120 53.19 -30.78 -42.24
C SER A 120 52.00 -30.20 -41.49
N ALA A 121 51.09 -29.58 -42.24
CA ALA A 121 49.85 -29.04 -41.68
C ALA A 121 48.90 -30.15 -41.17
N ALA A 122 49.03 -31.38 -41.67
CA ALA A 122 48.19 -32.50 -41.28
C ALA A 122 48.54 -33.08 -39.89
N THR A 123 49.82 -33.06 -39.52
CA THR A 123 50.32 -33.68 -38.27
C THR A 123 50.63 -32.67 -37.17
N SER A 124 50.83 -31.40 -37.53
CA SER A 124 51.06 -30.31 -36.57
C SER A 124 49.83 -30.07 -35.68
N THR A 125 50.06 -29.59 -34.45
CA THR A 125 49.00 -29.49 -33.42
C THR A 125 48.85 -28.08 -32.88
N VAL A 126 47.63 -27.69 -32.55
CA VAL A 126 47.29 -26.44 -31.86
C VAL A 126 46.74 -26.76 -30.47
N VAL A 127 47.27 -26.13 -29.44
CA VAL A 127 46.81 -26.28 -28.05
C VAL A 127 46.68 -24.92 -27.36
N VAL A 128 45.82 -24.85 -26.35
CA VAL A 128 45.60 -23.65 -25.52
C VAL A 128 45.93 -23.96 -24.07
N GLY A 129 46.38 -22.95 -23.32
CA GLY A 129 46.69 -23.11 -21.90
C GLY A 129 45.43 -23.35 -21.06
N SER A 130 44.37 -22.57 -21.31
CA SER A 130 43.09 -22.62 -20.61
C SER A 130 41.95 -22.74 -21.63
N GLY A 131 41.08 -23.73 -21.44
CA GLY A 131 39.90 -23.92 -22.29
C GLY A 131 38.72 -22.99 -21.96
N SER A 132 38.80 -22.22 -20.88
CA SER A 132 37.75 -21.28 -20.46
C SER A 132 38.36 -20.01 -19.87
N LEU A 133 37.78 -18.85 -20.21
CA LEU A 133 38.17 -17.53 -19.72
C LEU A 133 36.93 -16.68 -19.44
N PRO A 134 36.95 -15.78 -18.43
CA PRO A 134 35.95 -14.73 -18.30
C PRO A 134 35.91 -13.82 -19.54
N ALA A 135 34.71 -13.47 -20.00
CA ALA A 135 34.46 -12.52 -21.08
C ALA A 135 34.60 -11.07 -20.57
N ASP A 136 35.77 -10.72 -20.03
CA ASP A 136 36.01 -9.43 -19.36
C ASP A 136 36.81 -8.42 -20.21
N GLY A 137 37.23 -8.79 -21.42
CA GLY A 137 38.07 -7.97 -22.30
C GLY A 137 39.58 -7.97 -21.97
N THR A 138 39.98 -8.67 -20.91
CA THR A 138 41.34 -8.58 -20.32
C THR A 138 41.98 -9.92 -19.99
N SER A 139 41.17 -10.96 -19.75
CA SER A 139 41.58 -12.33 -19.45
C SER A 139 42.32 -12.93 -20.63
N ARG A 140 43.40 -13.68 -20.35
CA ARG A 140 44.33 -14.16 -21.36
C ARG A 140 44.65 -15.63 -21.19
N THR A 141 44.89 -16.31 -22.31
CA THR A 141 45.46 -17.66 -22.33
C THR A 141 46.51 -17.79 -23.42
N SER A 142 47.50 -18.65 -23.21
CA SER A 142 48.50 -18.97 -24.22
C SER A 142 47.89 -19.86 -25.30
N VAL A 143 48.31 -19.64 -26.54
CA VAL A 143 48.09 -20.52 -27.68
C VAL A 143 49.45 -21.03 -28.12
N SER A 144 49.61 -22.34 -28.29
CA SER A 144 50.85 -22.96 -28.75
C SER A 144 50.59 -23.84 -29.97
N VAL A 145 51.36 -23.62 -31.03
CA VAL A 145 51.41 -24.45 -32.23
C VAL A 145 52.70 -25.23 -32.20
N LYS A 146 52.62 -26.55 -32.21
CA LYS A 146 53.79 -27.44 -32.33
C LYS A 146 53.84 -28.00 -33.73
N LEU A 147 54.86 -27.62 -34.50
CA LEU A 147 55.05 -28.11 -35.85
C LEU A 147 55.63 -29.53 -35.83
N LYS A 148 55.09 -30.38 -36.69
CA LYS A 148 55.60 -31.71 -36.96
C LYS A 148 55.78 -31.92 -38.45
N ASP A 149 56.68 -32.80 -38.85
CA ASP A 149 56.80 -33.24 -40.25
C ASP A 149 55.70 -34.25 -40.61
N ALA A 150 55.67 -34.71 -41.86
CA ALA A 150 54.66 -35.67 -42.32
C ALA A 150 54.74 -37.03 -41.60
N GLN A 151 55.90 -37.37 -41.05
CA GLN A 151 56.17 -38.59 -40.28
C GLN A 151 55.81 -38.44 -38.79
N GLY A 152 55.44 -37.22 -38.35
CA GLY A 152 55.02 -36.93 -36.99
C GLY A 152 56.17 -36.56 -36.04
N HIS A 153 57.39 -36.38 -36.54
CA HIS A 153 58.50 -35.88 -35.74
C HIS A 153 58.28 -34.41 -35.42
N ALA A 154 58.52 -34.02 -34.17
CA ALA A 154 58.52 -32.63 -33.78
C ALA A 154 59.70 -31.91 -34.45
N LEU A 155 59.42 -30.77 -35.09
CA LEU A 155 60.48 -29.90 -35.57
C LEU A 155 61.31 -29.43 -34.37
N THR A 156 62.62 -29.32 -34.56
CA THR A 156 63.58 -28.89 -33.51
C THR A 156 64.19 -27.52 -33.80
N SER A 157 63.78 -26.86 -34.88
CA SER A 157 64.23 -25.54 -35.31
C SER A 157 63.05 -24.63 -35.63
N GLY A 158 63.25 -23.32 -35.53
CA GLY A 158 62.30 -22.30 -35.99
C GLY A 158 62.47 -21.94 -37.46
N GLY A 159 61.86 -20.83 -37.86
CA GLY A 159 61.95 -20.22 -39.18
C GLY A 159 60.73 -20.41 -40.09
N ALA A 160 59.74 -21.23 -39.70
CA ALA A 160 58.51 -21.39 -40.46
C ALA A 160 57.56 -20.20 -40.27
N THR A 161 56.86 -19.80 -41.33
CA THR A 161 55.81 -18.79 -41.23
C THR A 161 54.54 -19.41 -40.66
N VAL A 162 54.22 -19.09 -39.40
CA VAL A 162 53.01 -19.53 -38.71
C VAL A 162 52.06 -18.36 -38.46
N ALA A 163 50.79 -18.53 -38.81
CA ALA A 163 49.72 -17.59 -38.49
C ALA A 163 48.71 -18.27 -37.57
N ILE A 164 48.25 -17.55 -36.54
CA ILE A 164 47.23 -18.02 -35.60
C ILE A 164 46.04 -17.07 -35.70
N THR A 165 44.83 -17.62 -35.82
CA THR A 165 43.59 -16.86 -35.93
C THR A 165 42.55 -17.40 -34.95
N SER A 166 41.68 -16.52 -34.48
CA SER A 166 40.54 -16.88 -33.62
C SER A 166 39.25 -16.37 -34.23
N THR A 167 38.15 -17.11 -34.07
CA THR A 167 36.81 -16.63 -34.43
C THR A 167 36.26 -15.58 -33.45
N LEU A 168 36.80 -15.51 -32.23
CA LEU A 168 36.36 -14.58 -31.19
C LEU A 168 37.53 -14.21 -30.24
N GLY A 169 37.56 -12.96 -29.75
CA GLY A 169 38.71 -12.41 -29.02
C GLY A 169 39.85 -11.97 -29.94
N THR A 170 40.97 -11.54 -29.37
CA THR A 170 42.13 -11.02 -30.13
C THR A 170 43.38 -11.85 -29.87
N VAL A 171 44.05 -12.25 -30.94
CA VAL A 171 45.32 -13.00 -30.88
C VAL A 171 46.48 -12.03 -31.05
N SER A 172 47.49 -12.13 -30.18
CA SER A 172 48.72 -11.34 -30.29
C SER A 172 49.57 -11.75 -31.49
N ALA A 173 50.66 -11.01 -31.74
CA ALA A 173 51.69 -11.49 -32.65
C ALA A 173 52.20 -12.88 -32.25
N VAL A 174 52.56 -13.69 -33.25
CA VAL A 174 53.12 -15.03 -33.08
C VAL A 174 54.62 -14.92 -32.83
N THR A 175 55.08 -15.59 -31.78
CA THR A 175 56.50 -15.70 -31.41
C THR A 175 57.01 -17.08 -31.81
N ASP A 176 58.10 -17.12 -32.58
CA ASP A 176 58.85 -18.35 -32.84
C ASP A 176 59.81 -18.63 -31.68
N ASN A 177 59.66 -19.79 -31.04
CA ASN A 177 60.53 -20.18 -29.93
C ASN A 177 61.82 -20.89 -30.40
N GLN A 178 62.08 -20.88 -31.71
CA GLN A 178 63.27 -21.42 -32.36
C GLN A 178 63.48 -22.94 -32.17
N ASN A 179 62.43 -23.64 -31.75
CA ASN A 179 62.48 -25.07 -31.40
C ASN A 179 61.29 -25.86 -31.99
N GLY A 180 60.71 -25.37 -33.10
CA GLY A 180 59.54 -25.96 -33.74
C GLY A 180 58.20 -25.66 -33.04
N THR A 181 58.20 -24.81 -32.00
CA THR A 181 56.98 -24.33 -31.34
C THR A 181 56.79 -22.83 -31.53
N TYR A 182 55.53 -22.44 -31.72
CA TYR A 182 55.11 -21.05 -31.94
C TYR A 182 54.06 -20.68 -30.92
N THR A 183 54.21 -19.54 -30.27
CA THR A 183 53.30 -19.11 -29.21
C THR A 183 52.64 -17.77 -29.56
N ALA A 184 51.39 -17.63 -29.17
CA ALA A 184 50.68 -16.35 -29.14
C ALA A 184 49.83 -16.30 -27.88
N THR A 185 49.26 -15.12 -27.59
CA THR A 185 48.29 -14.96 -26.49
C THR A 185 46.94 -14.61 -27.06
N LEU A 186 45.91 -15.35 -26.65
CA LEU A 186 44.52 -15.01 -26.90
C LEU A 186 44.02 -14.12 -25.74
N THR A 187 43.45 -12.97 -26.07
CA THR A 187 42.76 -12.06 -25.14
C THR A 187 41.26 -12.23 -25.33
N ALA A 188 40.53 -12.43 -24.22
CA ALA A 188 39.09 -12.56 -24.22
C ALA A 188 38.38 -11.29 -24.73
N PRO A 189 37.25 -11.41 -25.43
CA PRO A 189 36.34 -10.28 -25.69
C PRO A 189 35.54 -9.92 -24.43
N THR A 190 34.63 -8.96 -24.53
CA THR A 190 33.61 -8.66 -23.51
C THR A 190 32.31 -9.45 -23.68
N THR A 191 32.15 -10.17 -24.80
CA THR A 191 30.97 -10.97 -25.12
C THR A 191 31.20 -12.45 -24.88
N MET A 192 30.20 -13.14 -24.35
CA MET A 192 30.23 -14.59 -24.20
C MET A 192 30.23 -15.31 -25.55
N GLY A 193 30.79 -16.51 -25.59
CA GLY A 193 30.78 -17.35 -26.79
C GLY A 193 31.89 -18.39 -26.79
N THR A 194 32.05 -19.12 -27.89
CA THR A 194 33.16 -20.06 -28.07
C THR A 194 34.06 -19.59 -29.20
N ALA A 195 35.34 -19.38 -28.90
CA ALA A 195 36.37 -19.16 -29.89
C ALA A 195 36.87 -20.49 -30.43
N THR A 196 36.97 -20.61 -31.75
CA THR A 196 37.74 -21.66 -32.42
C THR A 196 39.07 -21.07 -32.86
N ILE A 197 40.16 -21.66 -32.37
CA ILE A 197 41.53 -21.28 -32.66
C ILE A 197 42.06 -22.16 -33.78
N SER A 198 42.43 -21.51 -34.88
CA SER A 198 43.01 -22.16 -36.06
C SER A 198 44.41 -21.62 -36.30
N ALA A 199 45.26 -22.41 -36.93
CA ALA A 199 46.59 -22.00 -37.32
C ALA A 199 46.89 -22.38 -38.77
N LYS A 200 47.83 -21.68 -39.38
CA LYS A 200 48.38 -21.99 -40.70
C LYS A 200 49.90 -22.08 -40.61
N VAL A 201 50.50 -22.97 -41.37
CA VAL A 201 51.96 -23.06 -41.57
C VAL A 201 52.26 -22.95 -43.07
N GLY A 202 53.12 -22.02 -43.45
CA GLY A 202 53.43 -21.75 -44.86
C GLY A 202 52.19 -21.42 -45.71
N GLY A 203 51.16 -20.81 -45.10
CA GLY A 203 49.87 -20.52 -45.73
C GLY A 203 48.86 -21.67 -45.74
N SER A 204 49.28 -22.91 -45.42
CA SER A 204 48.40 -24.09 -45.38
C SER A 204 47.73 -24.25 -44.01
N PRO A 205 46.41 -24.54 -43.93
CA PRO A 205 45.70 -24.70 -42.68
C PRO A 205 46.11 -25.97 -41.93
N ILE A 206 46.47 -25.81 -40.66
CA ILE A 206 46.73 -26.92 -39.75
C ILE A 206 45.40 -27.60 -39.41
N ALA A 207 45.33 -28.92 -39.53
CA ALA A 207 44.10 -29.68 -39.32
C ALA A 207 43.62 -29.66 -37.86
N SER A 208 44.55 -29.57 -36.91
CA SER A 208 44.26 -29.43 -35.49
C SER A 208 43.76 -28.01 -35.17
N THR A 209 42.62 -27.93 -34.49
CA THR A 209 42.08 -26.70 -33.90
C THR A 209 41.94 -26.86 -32.39
N ALA A 210 41.90 -25.74 -31.67
CA ALA A 210 41.56 -25.71 -30.25
C ALA A 210 40.35 -24.81 -30.02
N SER A 211 39.66 -24.97 -28.89
CA SER A 211 38.53 -24.11 -28.52
C SER A 211 38.72 -23.46 -27.16
N VAL A 212 38.27 -22.22 -27.03
CA VAL A 212 38.22 -21.51 -25.74
C VAL A 212 36.80 -20.98 -25.54
N GLN A 213 36.17 -21.33 -24.42
CA GLN A 213 34.86 -20.81 -24.03
C GLN A 213 35.01 -19.51 -23.24
N PHE A 214 34.34 -18.45 -23.67
CA PHE A 214 34.21 -17.22 -22.91
C PHE A 214 32.93 -17.25 -22.09
N VAL A 215 33.10 -17.29 -20.77
CA VAL A 215 32.03 -17.41 -19.78
C VAL A 215 31.82 -16.08 -19.04
N PRO A 216 30.68 -15.87 -18.35
CA PRO A 216 30.48 -14.67 -17.53
C PRO A 216 31.55 -14.55 -16.44
N GLY A 217 31.91 -13.32 -16.10
CA GLY A 217 32.72 -13.02 -14.92
C GLY A 217 31.98 -13.23 -13.59
N ALA A 218 32.60 -12.79 -12.50
CA ALA A 218 31.95 -12.76 -11.19
C ALA A 218 30.73 -11.83 -11.19
N ALA A 219 29.72 -12.15 -10.37
CA ALA A 219 28.51 -11.36 -10.25
C ALA A 219 28.81 -9.91 -9.82
N SER A 220 28.19 -8.96 -10.51
CA SER A 220 28.25 -7.53 -10.24
C SER A 220 26.97 -7.08 -9.56
N THR A 221 27.09 -6.55 -8.34
CA THR A 221 25.98 -5.97 -7.58
C THR A 221 25.38 -4.74 -8.26
N ALA A 222 26.12 -4.07 -9.13
CA ALA A 222 25.69 -2.88 -9.87
C ALA A 222 24.89 -3.23 -11.15
N MET A 223 25.24 -4.33 -11.83
CA MET A 223 24.61 -4.72 -13.09
C MET A 223 23.48 -5.74 -12.92
N SER A 224 23.45 -6.45 -11.80
CA SER A 224 22.42 -7.44 -11.49
C SER A 224 21.10 -6.76 -11.12
N THR A 225 19.97 -7.44 -11.39
CA THR A 225 18.62 -6.85 -11.27
C THR A 225 17.76 -7.59 -10.26
N VAL A 226 16.84 -6.85 -9.63
CA VAL A 226 15.75 -7.38 -8.79
C VAL A 226 14.42 -6.97 -9.41
N GLU A 227 13.52 -7.92 -9.60
CA GLU A 227 12.19 -7.71 -10.20
C GLU A 227 11.11 -8.37 -9.34
N ALA A 228 9.95 -7.75 -9.23
CA ALA A 228 8.76 -8.34 -8.64
C ALA A 228 7.76 -8.73 -9.74
N GLY A 229 7.15 -9.91 -9.63
CA GLY A 229 6.17 -10.41 -10.61
C GLY A 229 4.87 -9.61 -10.64
N SER A 230 4.56 -8.89 -9.56
CA SER A 230 3.40 -8.01 -9.46
C SER A 230 3.75 -6.78 -8.67
N ALA A 231 3.39 -5.60 -9.18
CA ALA A 231 3.61 -4.32 -8.49
C ALA A 231 2.60 -4.07 -7.34
N PHE A 232 1.50 -4.82 -7.31
CA PHE A 232 0.43 -4.68 -6.33
C PHE A 232 0.03 -6.05 -5.76
N LEU A 233 -0.24 -6.09 -4.46
CA LEU A 233 -0.83 -7.24 -3.77
C LEU A 233 -1.89 -6.77 -2.79
N THR A 234 -2.91 -7.58 -2.53
CA THR A 234 -3.88 -7.32 -1.47
C THR A 234 -3.24 -7.55 -0.11
N ALA A 235 -3.46 -6.64 0.84
CA ALA A 235 -2.96 -6.73 2.22
C ALA A 235 -3.82 -7.68 3.09
N ASP A 236 -3.95 -8.94 2.67
CA ASP A 236 -4.79 -9.96 3.30
C ASP A 236 -4.02 -10.97 4.17
N GLY A 237 -2.69 -10.88 4.22
CA GLY A 237 -1.82 -11.85 4.91
C GLY A 237 -1.55 -13.14 4.12
N ALA A 238 -2.02 -13.27 2.89
CA ALA A 238 -1.99 -14.52 2.11
C ALA A 238 -1.57 -14.34 0.63
N SER A 239 -1.93 -13.20 0.03
CA SER A 239 -1.59 -12.81 -1.34
C SER A 239 -0.07 -12.82 -1.54
N GLN A 240 0.37 -13.33 -2.69
CA GLN A 240 1.78 -13.62 -2.96
C GLN A 240 2.22 -13.17 -4.34
N THR A 241 3.49 -12.78 -4.46
CA THR A 241 4.14 -12.55 -5.76
C THR A 241 5.55 -13.12 -5.77
N ALA A 242 6.02 -13.55 -6.94
CA ALA A 242 7.39 -14.01 -7.10
C ALA A 242 8.35 -12.81 -7.18
N ILE A 243 9.47 -12.89 -6.49
CA ILE A 243 10.63 -12.01 -6.63
C ILE A 243 11.68 -12.75 -7.44
N SER A 244 12.23 -12.11 -8.46
CA SER A 244 13.31 -12.65 -9.29
C SER A 244 14.56 -11.79 -9.18
N VAL A 245 15.69 -12.41 -8.89
CA VAL A 245 17.02 -11.80 -8.96
C VAL A 245 17.76 -12.42 -10.13
N LYS A 246 18.28 -11.59 -11.04
CA LYS A 246 19.07 -12.05 -12.20
C LYS A 246 20.47 -11.49 -12.09
N LEU A 247 21.46 -12.36 -11.95
CA LEU A 247 22.85 -11.96 -11.80
C LEU A 247 23.50 -11.70 -13.17
N LYS A 248 24.24 -10.60 -13.24
CA LYS A 248 25.10 -10.24 -14.38
C LYS A 248 26.51 -9.94 -13.89
N ASP A 249 27.50 -10.13 -14.75
CA ASP A 249 28.87 -9.69 -14.48
C ASP A 249 29.03 -8.17 -14.70
N ALA A 250 30.24 -7.65 -14.51
CA ALA A 250 30.53 -6.22 -14.67
C ALA A 250 30.39 -5.74 -16.13
N GLN A 251 30.45 -6.65 -17.11
CA GLN A 251 30.30 -6.39 -18.53
C GLN A 251 28.82 -6.50 -18.97
N GLY A 252 27.92 -6.87 -18.07
CA GLY A 252 26.50 -7.02 -18.33
C GLY A 252 26.11 -8.37 -18.93
N ASN A 253 27.04 -9.34 -18.97
CA ASN A 253 26.73 -10.71 -19.38
C ASN A 253 25.92 -11.40 -18.29
N ALA A 254 24.86 -12.10 -18.66
CA ALA A 254 24.08 -12.89 -17.72
C ALA A 254 24.90 -14.08 -17.21
N LEU A 255 24.91 -14.28 -15.90
CA LEU A 255 25.47 -15.51 -15.34
C LEU A 255 24.64 -16.70 -15.85
N THR A 256 25.31 -17.80 -16.21
CA THR A 256 24.67 -19.00 -16.77
C THR A 256 24.71 -20.19 -15.81
N ALA A 257 25.24 -19.98 -14.61
CA ALA A 257 25.36 -21.00 -13.56
C ALA A 257 24.86 -20.44 -12.22
N GLY A 258 24.33 -21.32 -11.38
CA GLY A 258 24.00 -21.03 -9.99
C GLY A 258 25.20 -21.13 -9.04
N GLY A 259 24.91 -21.17 -7.75
CA GLY A 259 25.86 -21.39 -6.64
C GLY A 259 26.27 -20.12 -5.90
N ALA A 260 25.78 -18.95 -6.28
CA ALA A 260 26.05 -17.72 -5.55
C ALA A 260 25.16 -17.63 -4.30
N ALA A 261 25.73 -17.15 -3.20
CA ALA A 261 24.95 -16.89 -1.99
C ALA A 261 24.12 -15.60 -2.19
N VAL A 262 22.84 -15.76 -2.54
CA VAL A 262 21.88 -14.66 -2.72
C VAL A 262 20.92 -14.59 -1.53
N ALA A 263 20.80 -13.40 -0.94
CA ALA A 263 19.81 -13.08 0.07
C ALA A 263 18.81 -12.06 -0.50
N ILE A 264 17.52 -12.25 -0.23
CA ILE A 264 16.45 -11.33 -0.61
C ILE A 264 15.76 -10.87 0.67
N THR A 265 15.56 -9.57 0.82
CA THR A 265 14.90 -8.96 1.98
C THR A 265 13.82 -7.99 1.53
N SER A 266 12.84 -7.75 2.40
CA SER A 266 11.77 -6.78 2.16
C SER A 266 11.58 -5.93 3.41
N THR A 267 11.27 -4.64 3.22
CA THR A 267 10.90 -3.75 4.32
C THR A 267 9.51 -4.05 4.90
N LEU A 268 8.65 -4.73 4.15
CA LEU A 268 7.29 -5.08 4.54
C LEU A 268 6.83 -6.40 3.90
N GLY A 269 5.98 -7.15 4.60
CA GLY A 269 5.64 -8.52 4.21
C GLY A 269 6.72 -9.52 4.61
N THR A 270 6.60 -10.76 4.13
CA THR A 270 7.55 -11.84 4.45
C THR A 270 8.09 -12.45 3.18
N VAL A 271 9.42 -12.51 3.08
CA VAL A 271 10.11 -13.18 1.98
C VAL A 271 10.36 -14.64 2.36
N GLY A 272 9.95 -15.55 1.49
CA GLY A 272 10.20 -16.98 1.62
C GLY A 272 11.66 -17.36 1.37
N THR A 273 11.93 -18.65 1.29
CA THR A 273 13.27 -19.16 0.98
C THR A 273 13.69 -18.77 -0.42
N VAL A 274 14.96 -18.38 -0.58
CA VAL A 274 15.57 -18.11 -1.89
C VAL A 274 15.93 -19.44 -2.55
N ALA A 275 15.39 -19.69 -3.74
CA ALA A 275 15.70 -20.83 -4.59
C ALA A 275 16.64 -20.40 -5.71
N ASP A 276 17.71 -21.19 -5.92
CA ASP A 276 18.61 -21.04 -7.06
C ASP A 276 18.09 -21.84 -8.25
N ASN A 277 17.89 -21.17 -9.38
CA ASN A 277 17.41 -21.80 -10.62
C ASN A 277 18.56 -22.41 -11.45
N GLN A 278 19.78 -22.44 -10.91
CA GLN A 278 20.99 -23.02 -11.52
C GLN A 278 21.43 -22.36 -12.82
N ASN A 279 20.87 -21.19 -13.16
CA ASN A 279 21.08 -20.49 -14.42
C ASN A 279 21.40 -19.00 -14.23
N GLY A 280 21.98 -18.64 -13.07
CA GLY A 280 22.27 -17.26 -12.71
C GLY A 280 21.06 -16.44 -12.26
N SER A 281 19.88 -17.05 -12.16
CA SER A 281 18.68 -16.44 -11.58
C SER A 281 18.25 -17.13 -10.29
N TYR A 282 17.66 -16.34 -9.39
CA TYR A 282 17.18 -16.77 -8.09
C TYR A 282 15.75 -16.29 -7.91
N THR A 283 14.93 -17.07 -7.21
CA THR A 283 13.53 -16.73 -6.94
C THR A 283 13.20 -16.87 -5.47
N ALA A 284 12.32 -16.00 -4.98
CA ALA A 284 11.69 -16.15 -3.67
C ALA A 284 10.25 -15.67 -3.78
N THR A 285 9.38 -16.11 -2.86
CA THR A 285 8.01 -15.61 -2.80
C THR A 285 7.91 -14.51 -1.76
N LEU A 286 7.31 -13.37 -2.12
CA LEU A 286 6.91 -12.34 -1.17
C LEU A 286 5.44 -12.54 -0.81
N THR A 287 5.15 -12.78 0.47
CA THR A 287 3.80 -12.85 1.03
C THR A 287 3.41 -11.50 1.63
N ALA A 288 2.24 -11.01 1.26
CA ALA A 288 1.69 -9.76 1.76
C ALA A 288 1.41 -9.82 3.27
N PRO A 289 1.59 -8.72 4.01
CA PRO A 289 1.10 -8.59 5.38
C PRO A 289 -0.42 -8.32 5.40
N THR A 290 -1.00 -8.13 6.58
CA THR A 290 -2.39 -7.66 6.75
C THR A 290 -2.55 -6.15 6.76
N THR A 291 -1.45 -5.39 6.64
CA THR A 291 -1.43 -3.92 6.67
C THR A 291 -1.02 -3.34 5.34
N VAL A 292 -1.71 -2.29 4.90
CA VAL A 292 -1.33 -1.56 3.67
C VAL A 292 0.01 -0.84 3.80
N GLY A 293 0.69 -0.65 2.67
CA GLY A 293 1.98 0.03 2.62
C GLY A 293 2.79 -0.36 1.39
N THR A 294 4.00 0.17 1.28
CA THR A 294 4.91 -0.17 0.18
C THR A 294 6.10 -0.94 0.71
N ALA A 295 6.33 -2.13 0.18
CA ALA A 295 7.57 -2.88 0.35
C ALA A 295 8.63 -2.40 -0.63
N THR A 296 9.84 -2.18 -0.13
CA THR A 296 11.06 -2.12 -0.93
C THR A 296 11.77 -3.45 -0.78
N ILE A 297 11.97 -4.14 -1.90
CA ILE A 297 12.64 -5.43 -1.98
C ILE A 297 14.08 -5.19 -2.41
N SER A 298 14.99 -5.67 -1.58
CA SER A 298 16.43 -5.57 -1.80
C SER A 298 17.02 -6.97 -1.90
N ALA A 299 18.13 -7.09 -2.61
CA ALA A 299 18.89 -8.33 -2.67
C ALA A 299 20.37 -8.07 -2.39
N ALA A 300 21.08 -9.11 -1.96
CA ALA A 300 22.52 -9.10 -1.77
C ALA A 300 23.11 -10.38 -2.37
N VAL A 301 24.30 -10.27 -2.97
CA VAL A 301 25.06 -11.41 -3.50
C VAL A 301 26.42 -11.46 -2.82
N GLY A 302 26.78 -12.62 -2.26
CA GLY A 302 28.02 -12.78 -1.48
C GLY A 302 28.09 -11.86 -0.27
N GLY A 303 26.94 -11.49 0.32
CA GLY A 303 26.84 -10.53 1.42
C GLY A 303 26.90 -9.05 1.01
N SER A 304 27.14 -8.73 -0.26
CA SER A 304 27.17 -7.36 -0.76
C SER A 304 25.82 -6.93 -1.31
N PRO A 305 25.26 -5.78 -0.90
CA PRO A 305 23.96 -5.32 -1.37
C PRO A 305 24.00 -4.97 -2.86
N MET A 306 22.93 -5.33 -3.57
CA MET A 306 22.70 -4.96 -4.96
C MET A 306 22.20 -3.52 -5.07
N ALA A 307 22.52 -2.84 -6.18
CA ALA A 307 22.04 -1.49 -6.45
C ALA A 307 20.57 -1.47 -6.90
N SER A 308 20.13 -2.53 -7.59
CA SER A 308 18.75 -2.69 -8.03
C SER A 308 17.85 -3.09 -6.87
N THR A 309 16.69 -2.43 -6.78
CA THR A 309 15.59 -2.79 -5.87
C THR A 309 14.29 -2.89 -6.67
N ALA A 310 13.31 -3.60 -6.12
CA ALA A 310 11.95 -3.63 -6.62
C ALA A 310 10.99 -3.06 -5.57
N SER A 311 9.82 -2.60 -5.98
CA SER A 311 8.77 -2.16 -5.06
C SER A 311 7.47 -2.92 -5.30
N VAL A 312 6.76 -3.22 -4.20
CA VAL A 312 5.43 -3.83 -4.23
C VAL A 312 4.53 -3.04 -3.29
N GLN A 313 3.40 -2.55 -3.79
CA GLN A 313 2.40 -1.85 -3.00
C GLN A 313 1.33 -2.83 -2.50
N PHE A 314 1.19 -2.93 -1.19
CA PHE A 314 0.10 -3.64 -0.54
C PHE A 314 -1.11 -2.72 -0.43
N VAL A 315 -2.20 -3.09 -1.10
CA VAL A 315 -3.44 -2.33 -1.19
C VAL A 315 -4.55 -2.98 -0.36
N PRO A 316 -5.55 -2.21 0.11
CA PRO A 316 -6.71 -2.76 0.80
C PRO A 316 -7.43 -3.82 -0.05
N GLY A 317 -8.04 -4.79 0.62
CA GLY A 317 -8.93 -5.76 -0.02
C GLY A 317 -10.28 -5.17 -0.44
N THR A 318 -11.20 -6.06 -0.83
CA THR A 318 -12.58 -5.67 -1.13
C THR A 318 -13.29 -5.09 0.10
N PRO A 319 -14.25 -4.17 -0.07
CA PRO A 319 -14.99 -3.59 1.05
C PRO A 319 -15.65 -4.67 1.93
N SER A 320 -15.51 -4.52 3.25
CA SER A 320 -16.17 -5.32 4.27
C SER A 320 -17.26 -4.51 4.95
N ALA A 321 -18.52 -4.96 4.83
CA ALA A 321 -19.63 -4.31 5.49
C ALA A 321 -19.54 -4.37 7.03
N ALA A 322 -18.87 -5.40 7.57
CA ALA A 322 -18.68 -5.57 9.01
C ALA A 322 -17.65 -4.59 9.59
N ALA A 323 -16.62 -4.22 8.82
CA ALA A 323 -15.53 -3.34 9.27
C ALA A 323 -15.77 -1.86 8.94
N SER A 324 -16.63 -1.57 7.96
CA SER A 324 -16.94 -0.21 7.49
C SER A 324 -17.79 0.56 8.51
N THR A 325 -17.72 1.90 8.46
CA THR A 325 -18.41 2.78 9.43
C THR A 325 -19.33 3.79 8.77
N VAL A 326 -20.36 4.22 9.52
CA VAL A 326 -21.29 5.28 9.15
C VAL A 326 -21.25 6.36 10.23
N GLU A 327 -21.09 7.61 9.83
CA GLU A 327 -20.98 8.76 10.73
C GLU A 327 -21.85 9.92 10.21
N ALA A 328 -22.41 10.72 11.11
CA ALA A 328 -23.05 11.99 10.78
C ALA A 328 -22.21 13.14 11.35
N ALA A 329 -22.01 14.19 10.57
CA ALA A 329 -21.18 15.34 10.97
C ALA A 329 -21.79 16.11 12.16
N SER A 330 -23.11 16.07 12.31
CA SER A 330 -23.85 16.70 13.40
C SER A 330 -24.82 15.68 14.01
N GLY A 331 -24.80 15.56 15.34
CA GLY A 331 -25.71 14.66 16.07
C GLY A 331 -27.12 15.23 16.27
N SER A 332 -27.35 16.51 15.97
CA SER A 332 -28.66 17.15 16.04
C SER A 332 -28.85 18.21 14.95
N LEU A 333 -30.11 18.42 14.56
CA LEU A 333 -30.55 19.42 13.59
C LEU A 333 -31.89 20.01 14.02
N THR A 334 -32.21 21.22 13.55
CA THR A 334 -33.54 21.78 13.71
C THR A 334 -34.54 21.09 12.78
N ALA A 335 -35.73 20.74 13.28
CA ALA A 335 -36.82 20.16 12.51
C ALA A 335 -37.57 21.23 11.69
N ASP A 336 -36.88 21.87 10.75
CA ASP A 336 -37.38 22.99 9.95
C ASP A 336 -37.62 22.66 8.46
N GLY A 337 -37.37 21.42 8.04
CA GLY A 337 -37.46 21.03 6.63
C GLY A 337 -36.27 21.46 5.74
N ALA A 338 -35.25 22.11 6.30
CA ALA A 338 -34.17 22.74 5.53
C ALA A 338 -32.77 22.51 6.09
N SER A 339 -32.63 22.41 7.42
CA SER A 339 -31.40 22.12 8.15
C SER A 339 -30.78 20.82 7.66
N GLN A 340 -29.46 20.80 7.51
CA GLN A 340 -28.74 19.71 6.86
C GLN A 340 -27.49 19.31 7.63
N THR A 341 -27.15 18.03 7.54
CA THR A 341 -25.85 17.50 7.99
C THR A 341 -25.31 16.51 6.98
N THR A 342 -23.99 16.38 6.92
CA THR A 342 -23.35 15.40 6.04
C THR A 342 -23.26 14.06 6.73
N VAL A 343 -23.75 13.02 6.08
CA VAL A 343 -23.51 11.63 6.43
C VAL A 343 -22.32 11.13 5.63
N SER A 344 -21.36 10.49 6.31
CA SER A 344 -20.17 9.90 5.72
C SER A 344 -20.14 8.39 5.96
N VAL A 345 -19.85 7.62 4.93
CA VAL A 345 -19.56 6.19 5.01
C VAL A 345 -18.09 5.98 4.69
N LYS A 346 -17.33 5.35 5.58
CA LYS A 346 -15.91 5.05 5.38
C LYS A 346 -15.74 3.55 5.22
N LEU A 347 -15.35 3.12 4.02
CA LEU A 347 -15.17 1.71 3.72
C LEU A 347 -13.83 1.19 4.22
N LYS A 348 -13.86 0.01 4.82
CA LYS A 348 -12.68 -0.77 5.21
C LYS A 348 -12.76 -2.18 4.65
N ASP A 349 -11.62 -2.83 4.44
CA ASP A 349 -11.58 -4.25 4.12
C ASP A 349 -11.78 -5.12 5.38
N ALA A 350 -11.73 -6.45 5.24
CA ALA A 350 -11.94 -7.37 6.35
C ALA A 350 -10.82 -7.30 7.41
N GLN A 351 -9.62 -6.84 7.03
CA GLN A 351 -8.46 -6.66 7.89
C GLN A 351 -8.47 -5.29 8.59
N GLY A 352 -9.46 -4.43 8.28
CA GLY A 352 -9.63 -3.11 8.88
C GLY A 352 -8.81 -2.01 8.19
N ASN A 353 -8.20 -2.29 7.03
CA ASN A 353 -7.51 -1.28 6.24
C ASN A 353 -8.55 -0.37 5.58
N ALA A 354 -8.34 0.95 5.66
CA ALA A 354 -9.17 1.90 4.93
C ALA A 354 -8.97 1.74 3.43
N LEU A 355 -10.07 1.67 2.67
CA LEU A 355 -9.99 1.66 1.22
C LEU A 355 -9.41 2.98 0.73
N THR A 356 -8.57 2.93 -0.31
CA THR A 356 -7.91 4.11 -0.90
C THR A 356 -8.44 4.43 -2.30
N SER A 357 -9.45 3.71 -2.76
CA SER A 357 -10.09 3.89 -4.07
C SER A 357 -11.62 3.86 -3.94
N GLY A 358 -12.30 4.50 -4.90
CA GLY A 358 -13.76 4.46 -5.05
C GLY A 358 -14.26 3.33 -5.95
N GLY A 359 -15.53 3.40 -6.33
CA GLY A 359 -16.21 2.52 -7.28
C GLY A 359 -17.12 1.47 -6.65
N ALA A 360 -17.22 1.42 -5.32
CA ALA A 360 -18.14 0.50 -4.65
C ALA A 360 -19.56 1.05 -4.68
N ALA A 361 -20.55 0.17 -4.87
CA ALA A 361 -21.95 0.54 -4.78
C ALA A 361 -22.36 0.77 -3.32
N VAL A 362 -22.46 2.03 -2.91
CA VAL A 362 -22.89 2.44 -1.55
C VAL A 362 -24.28 3.07 -1.60
N ALA A 363 -25.16 2.62 -0.69
CA ALA A 363 -26.48 3.22 -0.47
C ALA A 363 -26.61 3.68 0.97
N ILE A 364 -27.16 4.87 1.19
CA ILE A 364 -27.39 5.45 2.52
C ILE A 364 -28.90 5.67 2.66
N THR A 365 -29.44 5.27 3.81
CA THR A 365 -30.87 5.40 4.13
C THR A 365 -31.05 5.95 5.54
N SER A 366 -32.14 6.67 5.76
CA SER A 366 -32.51 7.19 7.08
C SER A 366 -33.96 6.81 7.41
N THR A 367 -34.26 6.55 8.68
CA THR A 367 -35.63 6.33 9.16
C THR A 367 -36.46 7.62 9.20
N LEU A 368 -35.81 8.77 9.24
CA LEU A 368 -36.46 10.09 9.31
C LEU A 368 -35.61 11.15 8.59
N GLY A 369 -36.26 12.16 8.00
CA GLY A 369 -35.62 13.11 7.09
C GLY A 369 -35.38 12.50 5.71
N THR A 370 -34.72 13.25 4.83
CA THR A 370 -34.45 12.82 3.45
C THR A 370 -32.95 12.77 3.18
N VAL A 371 -32.47 11.64 2.68
CA VAL A 371 -31.07 11.47 2.26
C VAL A 371 -30.95 11.83 0.78
N GLY A 372 -30.01 12.71 0.46
CA GLY A 372 -29.67 13.09 -0.91
C GLY A 372 -28.92 12.00 -1.67
N ALA A 373 -28.42 12.35 -2.86
CA ALA A 373 -27.58 11.44 -3.63
C ALA A 373 -26.28 11.11 -2.89
N VAL A 374 -25.82 9.86 -3.03
CA VAL A 374 -24.53 9.40 -2.50
C VAL A 374 -23.44 9.78 -3.50
N THR A 375 -22.44 10.51 -3.04
CA THR A 375 -21.24 10.89 -3.79
C THR A 375 -20.06 10.04 -3.34
N ASP A 376 -19.32 9.49 -4.30
CA ASP A 376 -18.05 8.79 -4.07
C ASP A 376 -16.89 9.78 -4.12
N ASN A 377 -16.08 9.83 -3.05
CA ASN A 377 -14.91 10.71 -2.99
C ASN A 377 -13.65 10.06 -3.57
N GLN A 378 -13.78 8.91 -4.22
CA GLN A 378 -12.71 8.16 -4.90
C GLN A 378 -11.58 7.68 -3.98
N ASN A 379 -11.81 7.68 -2.68
CA ASN A 379 -10.81 7.37 -1.64
C ASN A 379 -11.37 6.44 -0.56
N GLY A 380 -12.35 5.59 -0.90
CA GLY A 380 -13.03 4.70 0.04
C GLY A 380 -14.06 5.40 0.95
N ALA A 381 -14.22 6.72 0.86
CA ALA A 381 -15.25 7.47 1.57
C ALA A 381 -16.39 7.91 0.65
N TYR A 382 -17.62 7.85 1.16
CA TYR A 382 -18.84 8.25 0.47
C TYR A 382 -19.59 9.24 1.33
N MET A 383 -20.24 10.22 0.71
CA MET A 383 -20.97 11.26 1.42
C MET A 383 -22.37 11.43 0.84
N ALA A 384 -23.35 11.68 1.71
CA ALA A 384 -24.67 12.14 1.31
C ALA A 384 -25.16 13.19 2.30
N THR A 385 -26.00 14.09 1.85
CA THR A 385 -26.63 15.08 2.73
C THR A 385 -27.91 14.51 3.34
N LEU A 386 -28.06 14.62 4.65
CA LEU A 386 -29.34 14.39 5.34
C LEU A 386 -30.01 15.73 5.58
N THR A 387 -31.20 15.91 5.03
CA THR A 387 -32.07 17.07 5.27
C THR A 387 -33.10 16.74 6.33
N ALA A 388 -33.23 17.62 7.33
CA ALA A 388 -34.19 17.48 8.41
C ALA A 388 -35.64 17.54 7.89
N PRO A 389 -36.57 16.78 8.48
CA PRO A 389 -38.00 16.97 8.25
C PRO A 389 -38.52 18.19 9.04
N THR A 390 -39.83 18.43 8.98
CA THR A 390 -40.52 19.42 9.82
C THR A 390 -41.03 18.86 11.16
N THR A 391 -40.86 17.56 11.40
CA THR A 391 -41.29 16.86 12.62
C THR A 391 -40.09 16.48 13.50
N VAL A 392 -40.22 16.68 14.81
CA VAL A 392 -39.20 16.24 15.77
C VAL A 392 -39.11 14.71 15.88
N GLY A 393 -37.93 14.20 16.23
CA GLY A 393 -37.68 12.77 16.39
C GLY A 393 -36.22 12.41 16.19
N THR A 394 -35.90 11.11 16.24
CA THR A 394 -34.53 10.62 16.04
C THR A 394 -34.47 9.83 14.73
N ALA A 395 -33.58 10.23 13.83
CA ALA A 395 -33.20 9.45 12.66
C ALA A 395 -32.14 8.41 13.03
N THR A 396 -32.32 7.18 12.57
CA THR A 396 -31.27 6.17 12.49
C THR A 396 -30.84 6.07 11.03
N ILE A 397 -29.55 6.30 10.79
CA ILE A 397 -28.94 6.30 9.47
C ILE A 397 -28.17 4.99 9.31
N SER A 398 -28.54 4.26 8.26
CA SER A 398 -27.95 2.98 7.89
C SER A 398 -27.35 3.08 6.49
N ALA A 399 -26.36 2.25 6.21
CA ALA A 399 -25.76 2.16 4.88
C ALA A 399 -25.58 0.71 4.44
N LYS A 400 -25.47 0.53 3.13
CA LYS A 400 -25.12 -0.75 2.49
C LYS A 400 -23.94 -0.56 1.56
N VAL A 401 -23.09 -1.57 1.44
CA VAL A 401 -22.01 -1.66 0.44
C VAL A 401 -22.14 -2.97 -0.32
N GLY A 402 -22.21 -2.89 -1.65
CA GLY A 402 -22.41 -4.07 -2.51
C GLY A 402 -23.71 -4.85 -2.21
N GLY A 403 -24.73 -4.16 -1.68
CA GLY A 403 -25.99 -4.78 -1.22
C GLY A 403 -25.99 -5.30 0.22
N SER A 404 -24.82 -5.44 0.85
CA SER A 404 -24.68 -5.90 2.24
C SER A 404 -24.80 -4.76 3.24
N ALA A 405 -25.54 -4.95 4.34
CA ALA A 405 -25.72 -3.94 5.37
C ALA A 405 -24.43 -3.70 6.17
N ILE A 406 -24.05 -2.42 6.32
CA ILE A 406 -22.97 -2.01 7.20
C ILE A 406 -23.47 -2.09 8.64
N ALA A 407 -22.70 -2.74 9.52
CA ALA A 407 -23.12 -2.97 10.91
C ALA A 407 -23.17 -1.67 11.73
N SER A 408 -22.32 -0.71 11.39
CA SER A 408 -22.31 0.63 12.00
C SER A 408 -23.49 1.47 11.51
N THR A 409 -24.15 2.16 12.44
CA THR A 409 -25.21 3.13 12.18
C THR A 409 -24.88 4.47 12.83
N ALA A 410 -25.39 5.57 12.29
CA ALA A 410 -25.35 6.89 12.93
C ALA A 410 -26.76 7.31 13.39
N SER A 411 -26.83 8.24 14.35
CA SER A 411 -28.10 8.81 14.82
C SER A 411 -28.08 10.33 14.77
N VAL A 412 -29.18 10.95 14.34
CA VAL A 412 -29.35 12.41 14.32
C VAL A 412 -30.69 12.76 14.97
N GLN A 413 -30.66 13.64 15.97
CA GLN A 413 -31.85 14.14 16.65
C GLN A 413 -32.38 15.40 15.99
N PHE A 414 -33.63 15.37 15.54
CA PHE A 414 -34.34 16.55 15.06
C PHE A 414 -35.08 17.24 16.21
N MET A 415 -34.64 18.45 16.54
CA MET A 415 -35.13 19.24 17.66
C MET A 415 -36.10 20.33 17.20
N PRO A 416 -37.05 20.76 18.07
CA PRO A 416 -37.90 21.90 17.77
C PRO A 416 -37.08 23.16 17.44
N GLY A 417 -37.60 24.00 16.55
CA GLY A 417 -37.00 25.30 16.24
C GLY A 417 -37.24 26.36 17.30
N ALA A 418 -36.90 27.60 16.97
CA ALA A 418 -37.19 28.76 17.81
C ALA A 418 -38.71 28.90 18.06
N PRO A 419 -39.12 29.42 19.24
CA PRO A 419 -40.53 29.56 19.58
C PRO A 419 -41.25 30.51 18.61
N SER A 420 -42.46 30.13 18.21
CA SER A 420 -43.36 30.90 17.36
C SER A 420 -44.53 31.42 18.19
N ALA A 421 -44.63 32.74 18.30
CA ALA A 421 -45.75 33.38 18.99
C ALA A 421 -47.11 33.07 18.31
N ALA A 422 -47.10 32.80 16.99
CA ALA A 422 -48.31 32.46 16.23
C ALA A 422 -48.82 31.03 16.49
N LYS A 423 -47.96 30.10 16.93
CA LYS A 423 -48.32 28.69 17.18
C LYS A 423 -48.40 28.33 18.67
N SER A 424 -47.80 29.14 19.52
CA SER A 424 -47.82 28.95 20.99
C SER A 424 -49.20 29.26 21.56
N THR A 425 -49.53 28.65 22.70
CA THR A 425 -50.86 28.77 23.32
C THR A 425 -50.78 29.27 24.76
N VAL A 426 -51.86 29.91 25.22
CA VAL A 426 -52.06 30.35 26.61
C VAL A 426 -53.32 29.67 27.13
N GLU A 427 -53.22 29.04 28.30
CA GLU A 427 -54.30 28.30 28.95
C GLU A 427 -54.42 28.70 30.42
N ALA A 428 -55.64 28.74 30.95
CA ALA A 428 -55.91 28.92 32.37
C ALA A 428 -56.41 27.59 32.97
N GLY A 429 -55.93 27.24 34.16
CA GLY A 429 -56.30 26.00 34.86
C GLY A 429 -57.77 25.96 35.28
N SER A 430 -58.38 27.13 35.49
CA SER A 430 -59.77 27.30 35.89
C SER A 430 -60.41 28.40 35.03
N ALA A 431 -61.61 28.14 34.50
CA ALA A 431 -62.35 29.15 33.74
C ALA A 431 -62.99 30.24 34.63
N SER A 432 -63.14 29.98 35.94
CA SER A 432 -63.70 30.92 36.90
C SER A 432 -63.05 30.80 38.28
N LEU A 433 -63.01 31.92 39.02
CA LEU A 433 -62.58 31.99 40.41
C LEU A 433 -63.54 32.88 41.21
N ALA A 434 -63.68 32.61 42.51
CA ALA A 434 -64.35 33.54 43.41
C ALA A 434 -63.53 34.84 43.52
N ALA A 435 -64.20 36.00 43.45
CA ALA A 435 -63.58 37.32 43.60
C ALA A 435 -63.30 37.65 45.07
N ASP A 436 -62.43 36.86 45.70
CA ASP A 436 -62.17 36.91 47.15
C ASP A 436 -60.78 37.43 47.53
N GLY A 437 -59.97 37.85 46.55
CA GLY A 437 -58.60 38.31 46.80
C GLY A 437 -57.58 37.20 47.11
N ALA A 438 -57.99 35.92 47.12
CA ALA A 438 -57.16 34.82 47.61
C ALA A 438 -57.12 33.61 46.67
N ASN A 439 -58.25 33.28 46.04
CA ASN A 439 -58.37 32.16 45.13
C ASN A 439 -57.47 32.34 43.91
N GLN A 440 -56.88 31.24 43.46
CA GLN A 440 -55.81 31.24 42.48
C GLN A 440 -56.06 30.18 41.40
N THR A 441 -55.56 30.46 40.20
CA THR A 441 -55.47 29.47 39.12
C THR A 441 -54.12 29.56 38.42
N THR A 442 -53.63 28.43 37.93
CA THR A 442 -52.38 28.39 37.17
C THR A 442 -52.65 28.80 35.73
N ILE A 443 -51.87 29.76 35.24
CA ILE A 443 -51.76 30.10 33.81
C ILE A 443 -50.58 29.31 33.24
N SER A 444 -50.81 28.63 32.11
CA SER A 444 -49.79 27.87 31.39
C SER A 444 -49.62 28.43 29.97
N VAL A 445 -48.39 28.76 29.59
CA VAL A 445 -47.99 29.11 28.23
C VAL A 445 -47.21 27.94 27.66
N LYS A 446 -47.73 27.33 26.59
CA LYS A 446 -47.08 26.19 25.91
C LYS A 446 -46.45 26.68 24.61
N LEU A 447 -45.12 26.68 24.56
CA LEU A 447 -44.40 27.15 23.39
C LEU A 447 -44.33 26.07 22.31
N LYS A 448 -44.57 26.51 21.06
CA LYS A 448 -44.39 25.70 19.85
C LYS A 448 -43.54 26.47 18.85
N ASP A 449 -42.81 25.76 18.00
CA ASP A 449 -42.10 26.37 16.88
C ASP A 449 -43.05 26.72 15.72
N ALA A 450 -42.50 27.27 14.62
CA ALA A 450 -43.29 27.67 13.45
C ALA A 450 -44.00 26.48 12.75
N HIS A 451 -43.48 25.27 12.90
CA HIS A 451 -44.05 24.04 12.34
C HIS A 451 -45.03 23.35 13.30
N GLY A 452 -45.20 23.89 14.51
CA GLY A 452 -46.12 23.37 15.51
C GLY A 452 -45.52 22.30 16.42
N ASN A 453 -44.21 22.07 16.37
CA ASN A 453 -43.54 21.17 17.29
C ASN A 453 -43.49 21.81 18.68
N ALA A 454 -43.84 21.05 19.71
CA ALA A 454 -43.70 21.50 21.09
C ALA A 454 -42.22 21.66 21.42
N LEU A 455 -41.84 22.79 22.01
CA LEU A 455 -40.49 22.97 22.52
C LEU A 455 -40.26 21.97 23.67
N THR A 456 -39.05 21.41 23.76
CA THR A 456 -38.68 20.42 24.78
C THR A 456 -37.62 20.96 25.75
N SER A 457 -37.29 22.25 25.65
CA SER A 457 -36.32 22.94 26.49
C SER A 457 -36.86 24.30 26.92
N GLY A 458 -36.33 24.83 28.03
CA GLY A 458 -36.58 26.20 28.50
C GLY A 458 -35.62 27.23 27.89
N GLY A 459 -35.57 28.41 28.52
CA GLY A 459 -34.68 29.53 28.20
C GLY A 459 -35.31 30.67 27.39
N ALA A 460 -36.57 30.55 26.95
CA ALA A 460 -37.26 31.63 26.25
C ALA A 460 -37.73 32.72 27.23
N ALA A 461 -37.63 33.99 26.82
CA ALA A 461 -38.16 35.11 27.59
C ALA A 461 -39.68 35.19 27.43
N VAL A 462 -40.43 34.69 28.41
CA VAL A 462 -41.90 34.71 28.44
C VAL A 462 -42.41 35.69 29.49
N ALA A 463 -43.38 36.53 29.11
CA ALA A 463 -44.12 37.39 30.03
C ALA A 463 -45.62 37.07 29.97
N ILE A 464 -46.29 37.10 31.11
CA ILE A 464 -47.74 36.85 31.22
C ILE A 464 -48.36 38.08 31.89
N THR A 465 -49.42 38.60 31.29
CA THR A 465 -50.18 39.75 31.80
C THR A 465 -51.67 39.41 31.88
N SER A 466 -52.37 40.09 32.78
CA SER A 466 -53.82 39.98 32.94
C SER A 466 -54.43 41.38 32.99
N THR A 467 -55.62 41.54 32.42
CA THR A 467 -56.41 42.79 32.56
C THR A 467 -57.02 42.96 33.95
N LEU A 468 -57.15 41.89 34.73
CA LEU A 468 -57.77 41.89 36.05
C LEU A 468 -57.17 40.80 36.94
N GLY A 469 -57.11 41.04 38.26
CA GLY A 469 -56.33 40.20 39.19
C GLY A 469 -54.83 40.47 39.11
N THR A 470 -54.04 39.69 39.85
CA THR A 470 -52.56 39.83 39.87
C THR A 470 -51.89 38.55 39.38
N VAL A 471 -50.88 38.70 38.54
CA VAL A 471 -50.11 37.57 38.00
C VAL A 471 -48.76 37.50 38.72
N SER A 472 -48.37 36.31 39.18
CA SER A 472 -47.06 36.08 39.80
C SER A 472 -45.92 36.17 38.79
N ALA A 473 -44.68 36.04 39.26
CA ALA A 473 -43.54 35.80 38.38
C ALA A 473 -43.76 34.53 37.53
N VAL A 474 -43.27 34.57 36.29
CA VAL A 474 -43.30 33.43 35.36
C VAL A 474 -42.19 32.44 35.76
N THR A 475 -42.55 31.16 35.81
CA THR A 475 -41.65 30.03 36.04
C THR A 475 -41.44 29.27 34.74
N ASP A 476 -40.19 29.01 34.37
CA ASP A 476 -39.82 28.14 33.26
C ASP A 476 -39.72 26.69 33.74
N ASN A 477 -40.55 25.79 33.19
CA ASN A 477 -40.53 24.38 33.56
C ASN A 477 -39.49 23.56 32.77
N GLN A 478 -38.62 24.22 32.00
CA GLN A 478 -37.51 23.64 31.25
C GLN A 478 -37.92 22.63 30.18
N ASN A 479 -39.20 22.64 29.78
CA ASN A 479 -39.80 21.68 28.85
C ASN A 479 -40.69 22.37 27.81
N GLY A 480 -40.43 23.66 27.53
CA GLY A 480 -41.25 24.48 26.63
C GLY A 480 -42.57 24.99 27.25
N ILE A 481 -42.85 24.70 28.51
CA ILE A 481 -44.03 25.17 29.24
C ILE A 481 -43.63 26.17 30.31
N TYR A 482 -44.30 27.32 30.34
CA TYR A 482 -44.11 28.39 31.31
C TYR A 482 -45.37 28.56 32.13
N THR A 483 -45.23 28.76 33.44
CA THR A 483 -46.38 28.86 34.34
C THR A 483 -46.30 30.11 35.22
N ALA A 484 -47.45 30.72 35.48
CA ALA A 484 -47.61 31.75 36.51
C ALA A 484 -48.94 31.54 37.23
N THR A 485 -49.10 32.11 38.41
CA THR A 485 -50.35 32.04 39.16
C THR A 485 -51.12 33.36 39.00
N LEU A 486 -52.39 33.25 38.62
CA LEU A 486 -53.33 34.36 38.64
C LEU A 486 -54.11 34.33 39.96
N THR A 487 -53.98 35.37 40.77
CA THR A 487 -54.75 35.57 42.00
C THR A 487 -55.96 36.46 41.71
N ALA A 488 -57.14 36.01 42.15
CA ALA A 488 -58.39 36.75 41.97
C ALA A 488 -58.34 38.11 42.68
N PRO A 489 -58.92 39.17 42.09
CA PRO A 489 -59.18 40.41 42.80
C PRO A 489 -60.38 40.23 43.76
N THR A 490 -60.79 41.31 44.43
CA THR A 490 -62.04 41.37 45.21
C THR A 490 -63.23 41.88 44.39
N THR A 491 -63.04 42.21 43.11
CA THR A 491 -64.08 42.75 42.21
C THR A 491 -64.48 41.73 41.15
N LEU A 492 -65.77 41.74 40.77
CA LEU A 492 -66.28 40.92 39.67
C LEU A 492 -65.77 41.41 38.31
N GLY A 493 -65.64 40.49 37.36
CA GLY A 493 -65.26 40.82 35.99
C GLY A 493 -64.66 39.63 35.25
N THR A 494 -64.17 39.87 34.03
CA THR A 494 -63.43 38.86 33.27
C THR A 494 -62.00 39.32 33.07
N ALA A 495 -61.04 38.54 33.55
CA ALA A 495 -59.64 38.70 33.18
C ALA A 495 -59.41 38.15 31.78
N THR A 496 -58.77 38.94 30.93
CA THR A 496 -58.13 38.46 29.70
C THR A 496 -56.65 38.31 29.97
N ILE A 497 -56.14 37.10 29.80
CA ILE A 497 -54.75 36.75 30.03
C ILE A 497 -54.04 36.69 28.67
N SER A 498 -52.99 37.50 28.56
CA SER A 498 -52.14 37.58 27.37
C SER A 498 -50.72 37.18 27.74
N ALA A 499 -49.95 36.72 26.76
CA ALA A 499 -48.54 36.41 26.96
C ALA A 499 -47.70 36.87 25.78
N THR A 500 -46.41 37.08 26.02
CA THR A 500 -45.41 37.34 24.99
C THR A 500 -44.28 36.33 25.07
N VAL A 501 -43.63 36.05 23.95
CA VAL A 501 -42.39 35.27 23.88
C VAL A 501 -41.36 36.04 23.05
N GLY A 502 -40.18 36.31 23.63
CA GLY A 502 -39.16 37.14 23.00
C GLY A 502 -39.65 38.56 22.65
N GLY A 503 -40.61 39.08 23.43
CA GLY A 503 -41.27 40.37 23.17
C GLY A 503 -42.39 40.34 22.13
N SER A 504 -42.61 39.23 21.42
CA SER A 504 -43.71 39.07 20.46
C SER A 504 -44.97 38.56 21.15
N ALA A 505 -46.13 39.15 20.85
CA ALA A 505 -47.41 38.74 21.42
C ALA A 505 -47.86 37.36 20.92
N ILE A 506 -48.22 36.48 21.84
CA ILE A 506 -48.83 35.18 21.52
C ILE A 506 -50.28 35.43 21.10
N ALA A 507 -50.68 34.88 19.95
CA ALA A 507 -52.01 35.13 19.39
C ALA A 507 -53.14 34.51 20.24
N SER A 508 -52.85 33.40 20.92
CA SER A 508 -53.76 32.77 21.88
C SER A 508 -53.86 33.58 23.16
N THR A 509 -55.08 33.82 23.63
CA THR A 509 -55.37 34.36 24.97
C THR A 509 -56.20 33.36 25.77
N ALA A 510 -56.22 33.51 27.09
CA ALA A 510 -57.12 32.79 27.98
C ALA A 510 -58.02 33.78 28.73
N SER A 511 -59.18 33.34 29.19
CA SER A 511 -60.11 34.15 29.98
C SER A 511 -60.45 33.48 31.30
N VAL A 512 -60.49 34.24 32.39
CA VAL A 512 -60.94 33.79 33.71
C VAL A 512 -62.03 34.72 34.23
N GLN A 513 -63.20 34.16 34.55
CA GLN A 513 -64.31 34.92 35.11
C GLN A 513 -64.21 34.98 36.64
N PHE A 514 -64.18 36.18 37.20
CA PHE A 514 -64.30 36.39 38.64
C PHE A 514 -65.76 36.54 39.03
N VAL A 515 -66.26 35.54 39.74
CA VAL A 515 -67.66 35.41 40.17
C VAL A 515 -67.79 35.72 41.66
N PRO A 516 -69.00 36.07 42.15
CA PRO A 516 -69.22 36.28 43.58
C PRO A 516 -68.79 35.06 44.40
N GLY A 517 -68.21 35.31 45.57
CA GLY A 517 -67.88 34.25 46.52
C GLY A 517 -69.11 33.67 47.21
N ALA A 518 -68.87 32.83 48.23
CA ALA A 518 -69.95 32.34 49.09
C ALA A 518 -70.67 33.52 49.76
N PRO A 519 -72.00 33.42 49.94
CA PRO A 519 -72.77 34.51 50.51
C PRO A 519 -72.40 34.76 51.97
N SER A 520 -72.30 36.04 52.34
CA SER A 520 -71.95 36.51 53.68
C SER A 520 -73.16 37.11 54.36
N ALA A 521 -73.54 36.53 55.50
CA ALA A 521 -74.61 37.07 56.33
C ALA A 521 -74.27 38.47 56.88
N ALA A 522 -72.98 38.79 57.05
CA ALA A 522 -72.54 40.11 57.51
C ALA A 522 -72.67 41.21 56.44
N ALA A 523 -72.50 40.86 55.16
CA ALA A 523 -72.51 41.82 54.05
C ALA A 523 -73.87 41.92 53.34
N SER A 524 -74.70 40.88 53.44
CA SER A 524 -76.03 40.84 52.83
C SER A 524 -77.00 41.82 53.51
N THR A 525 -77.98 42.33 52.76
CA THR A 525 -78.92 43.34 53.26
C THR A 525 -80.36 42.86 53.25
N VAL A 526 -81.14 43.36 54.20
CA VAL A 526 -82.61 43.19 54.25
C VAL A 526 -83.24 44.56 54.06
N GLU A 527 -84.15 44.68 53.10
CA GLU A 527 -84.83 45.93 52.76
C GLU A 527 -86.34 45.70 52.71
N ALA A 528 -87.12 46.67 53.18
CA ALA A 528 -88.57 46.69 52.99
C ALA A 528 -88.91 47.70 51.89
N GLY A 529 -89.80 47.34 50.96
CA GLY A 529 -90.22 48.22 49.86
C GLY A 529 -90.91 49.49 50.36
N ASN A 530 -91.61 49.42 51.49
CA ASN A 530 -92.24 50.52 52.19
C ASN A 530 -91.87 50.45 53.68
N ALA A 531 -91.34 51.56 54.21
CA ALA A 531 -91.02 51.67 55.63
C ALA A 531 -92.25 51.89 56.52
N THR A 532 -93.43 52.13 55.93
CA THR A 532 -94.67 52.40 56.65
C THR A 532 -95.85 51.74 55.94
N LEU A 533 -96.72 51.09 56.72
CA LEU A 533 -97.98 50.49 56.26
C LEU A 533 -99.11 50.87 57.22
N ALA A 534 -100.35 50.91 56.73
CA ALA A 534 -101.51 51.02 57.61
C ALA A 534 -101.70 49.69 58.39
N ALA A 535 -102.00 49.77 59.69
CA ALA A 535 -102.31 48.61 60.53
C ALA A 535 -103.74 48.10 60.29
N ASP A 536 -104.06 47.74 59.04
CA ASP A 536 -105.42 47.41 58.57
C ASP A 536 -105.64 45.90 58.35
N GLY A 537 -104.63 45.07 58.59
CA GLY A 537 -104.68 43.63 58.33
C GLY A 537 -104.53 43.22 56.86
N ALA A 538 -104.34 44.16 55.93
CA ALA A 538 -104.38 43.92 54.48
C ALA A 538 -103.24 44.57 53.69
N SER A 539 -102.76 45.73 54.13
CA SER A 539 -101.65 46.49 53.57
C SER A 539 -100.38 45.63 53.52
N GLN A 540 -99.67 45.66 52.40
CA GLN A 540 -98.54 44.78 52.13
C GLN A 540 -97.31 45.55 51.65
N THR A 541 -96.14 45.03 51.97
CA THR A 541 -94.88 45.47 51.37
C THR A 541 -93.98 44.28 51.03
N THR A 542 -93.15 44.43 50.00
CA THR A 542 -92.15 43.42 49.64
C THR A 542 -90.92 43.58 50.51
N ILE A 543 -90.54 42.52 51.19
CA ILE A 543 -89.23 42.38 51.83
C ILE A 543 -88.28 41.78 50.81
N SER A 544 -87.14 42.43 50.57
CA SER A 544 -86.07 41.97 49.69
C SER A 544 -84.80 41.71 50.50
N VAL A 545 -84.29 40.49 50.42
CA VAL A 545 -82.97 40.11 50.92
C VAL A 545 -82.02 40.06 49.72
N LYS A 546 -81.03 40.96 49.71
CA LYS A 546 -80.01 41.01 48.66
C LYS A 546 -78.74 40.36 49.17
N LEU A 547 -78.39 39.21 48.62
CA LEU A 547 -77.21 38.48 49.04
C LEU A 547 -75.94 39.11 48.45
N LYS A 548 -74.95 39.28 49.32
CA LYS A 548 -73.60 39.69 48.95
C LYS A 548 -72.59 38.71 49.51
N ASP A 549 -71.45 38.57 48.85
CA ASP A 549 -70.30 37.87 49.41
C ASP A 549 -69.60 38.73 50.48
N ALA A 550 -68.56 38.18 51.12
CA ALA A 550 -67.84 38.88 52.19
C ALA A 550 -67.14 40.18 51.74
N HIS A 551 -66.92 40.35 50.43
CA HIS A 551 -66.29 41.54 49.83
C HIS A 551 -67.32 42.53 49.28
N GLY A 552 -68.61 42.27 49.50
CA GLY A 552 -69.70 43.16 49.08
C GLY A 552 -70.12 42.98 47.63
N ASN A 553 -69.63 41.97 46.92
CA ASN A 553 -70.10 41.66 45.58
C ASN A 553 -71.50 41.07 45.64
N ALA A 554 -72.42 41.60 44.84
CA ALA A 554 -73.76 41.02 44.71
C ALA A 554 -73.65 39.61 44.13
N LEU A 555 -74.32 38.65 44.76
CA LEU A 555 -74.49 37.34 44.16
C LEU A 555 -75.30 37.49 42.87
N THR A 556 -74.97 36.71 41.84
CA THR A 556 -75.64 36.73 40.54
C THR A 556 -76.35 35.42 40.23
N SER A 557 -76.50 34.55 41.24
CA SER A 557 -77.16 33.26 41.16
C SER A 557 -77.99 32.99 42.42
N GLY A 558 -79.01 32.15 42.29
CA GLY A 558 -79.87 31.69 43.38
C GLY A 558 -79.40 30.39 44.06
N GLY A 559 -80.27 29.79 44.86
CA GLY A 559 -80.08 28.48 45.49
C GLY A 559 -79.61 28.50 46.95
N ALA A 560 -79.43 29.67 47.55
CA ALA A 560 -79.13 29.79 48.98
C ALA A 560 -80.41 29.61 49.82
N ALA A 561 -80.27 28.95 50.97
CA ALA A 561 -81.38 28.77 51.91
C ALA A 561 -81.63 30.07 52.71
N VAL A 562 -82.55 30.91 52.24
CA VAL A 562 -82.92 32.18 52.90
C VAL A 562 -84.25 32.04 53.65
N ALA A 563 -84.30 32.45 54.90
CA ALA A 563 -85.53 32.59 55.68
C ALA A 563 -85.73 34.04 56.12
N ILE A 564 -86.97 34.52 56.12
CA ILE A 564 -87.34 35.88 56.53
C ILE A 564 -88.36 35.78 57.66
N THR A 565 -88.11 36.49 58.76
CA THR A 565 -89.00 36.56 59.92
C THR A 565 -89.32 38.00 60.27
N SER A 566 -90.48 38.20 60.88
CA SER A 566 -90.92 39.50 61.39
C SER A 566 -91.34 39.37 62.85
N THR A 567 -91.07 40.39 63.66
CA THR A 567 -91.61 40.48 65.02
C THR A 567 -93.10 40.84 65.04
N LEU A 568 -93.64 41.40 63.95
CA LEU A 568 -95.03 41.87 63.88
C LEU A 568 -95.57 41.81 62.43
N GLY A 569 -96.82 41.39 62.23
CA GLY A 569 -97.37 41.06 60.91
C GLY A 569 -97.04 39.63 60.47
N THR A 570 -97.42 39.25 59.24
CA THR A 570 -97.18 37.90 58.69
C THR A 570 -96.32 37.97 57.44
N VAL A 571 -95.32 37.09 57.34
CA VAL A 571 -94.40 37.01 56.18
C VAL A 571 -94.78 35.80 55.33
N SER A 572 -94.88 35.98 54.02
CA SER A 572 -95.14 34.89 53.08
C SER A 572 -93.94 33.96 52.91
N ALA A 573 -94.10 32.88 52.12
CA ALA A 573 -92.97 32.09 51.65
C ALA A 573 -91.95 32.96 50.91
N VAL A 574 -90.67 32.66 51.10
CA VAL A 574 -89.55 33.31 50.41
C VAL A 574 -89.47 32.80 48.97
N THR A 575 -89.35 33.72 48.02
CA THR A 575 -89.16 33.44 46.59
C THR A 575 -87.74 33.82 46.19
N ASP A 576 -86.97 32.86 45.69
CA ASP A 576 -85.65 33.09 45.07
C ASP A 576 -85.83 33.63 43.64
N LYS A 577 -85.22 34.78 43.33
CA LYS A 577 -85.24 35.39 42.00
C LYS A 577 -84.13 34.88 41.07
N GLN A 578 -83.27 33.98 41.56
CA GLN A 578 -82.13 33.38 40.85
C GLN A 578 -81.03 34.36 40.45
N ASP A 579 -81.04 35.57 41.01
CA ASP A 579 -80.10 36.65 40.73
C ASP A 579 -79.43 37.16 42.02
N GLY A 580 -79.43 36.35 43.09
CA GLY A 580 -78.96 36.74 44.42
C GLY A 580 -79.96 37.52 45.26
N ILE A 581 -81.18 37.78 44.75
CA ILE A 581 -82.25 38.48 45.47
C ILE A 581 -83.35 37.48 45.88
N TYR A 582 -83.79 37.58 47.13
CA TYR A 582 -84.87 36.77 47.69
C TYR A 582 -85.97 37.69 48.19
N THR A 583 -87.22 37.41 47.83
CA THR A 583 -88.35 38.28 48.18
C THR A 583 -89.41 37.53 48.96
N ALA A 584 -90.00 38.18 49.97
CA ALA A 584 -91.24 37.73 50.61
C ALA A 584 -92.17 38.93 50.82
N THR A 585 -93.47 38.68 51.00
CA THR A 585 -94.43 39.74 51.28
C THR A 585 -94.73 39.80 52.76
N LEU A 586 -94.57 40.98 53.37
CA LEU A 586 -95.01 41.28 54.72
C LEU A 586 -96.43 41.87 54.65
N THR A 587 -97.39 41.22 55.31
CA THR A 587 -98.76 41.70 55.46
C THR A 587 -98.92 42.33 56.85
N ALA A 588 -99.44 43.56 56.88
CA ALA A 588 -99.66 44.32 58.11
C ALA A 588 -100.63 43.60 59.06
N PRO A 589 -100.43 43.67 60.38
CA PRO A 589 -101.43 43.25 61.36
C PRO A 589 -102.49 44.34 61.56
N THR A 590 -103.47 44.10 62.43
CA THR A 590 -104.46 45.11 62.87
C THR A 590 -103.99 45.95 64.06
N THR A 591 -102.73 45.81 64.49
CA THR A 591 -102.16 46.53 65.64
C THR A 591 -101.03 47.44 65.21
N VAL A 592 -101.05 48.69 65.69
CA VAL A 592 -99.97 49.65 65.46
C VAL A 592 -98.70 49.23 66.20
N GLY A 593 -97.54 49.52 65.62
CA GLY A 593 -96.24 49.14 66.18
C GLY A 593 -95.16 49.05 65.11
N THR A 594 -93.94 48.74 65.53
CA THR A 594 -92.81 48.57 64.60
C THR A 594 -92.49 47.10 64.44
N ALA A 595 -92.55 46.58 63.22
CA ALA A 595 -91.97 45.29 62.87
C ALA A 595 -90.47 45.44 62.65
N THR A 596 -89.70 44.56 63.27
CA THR A 596 -88.31 44.31 62.92
C THR A 596 -88.26 43.07 62.04
N ILE A 597 -87.74 43.23 60.83
CA ILE A 597 -87.61 42.17 59.84
C ILE A 597 -86.18 41.67 59.85
N SER A 598 -86.03 40.39 60.17
CA SER A 598 -84.76 39.69 60.21
C SER A 598 -84.74 38.63 59.12
N ALA A 599 -83.56 38.31 58.63
CA ALA A 599 -83.38 37.21 57.70
C ALA A 599 -82.21 36.33 58.13
N THR A 600 -82.24 35.06 57.73
CA THR A 600 -81.10 34.15 57.84
C THR A 600 -80.73 33.61 56.48
N ILE A 601 -79.46 33.25 56.32
CA ILE A 601 -78.94 32.52 55.17
C ILE A 601 -78.16 31.29 55.66
N GLY A 602 -78.56 30.10 55.22
CA GLY A 602 -77.97 28.84 55.69
C GLY A 602 -78.08 28.67 57.21
N GLY A 603 -79.07 29.29 57.84
CA GLY A 603 -79.24 29.34 59.31
C GLY A 603 -78.43 30.43 60.03
N SER A 604 -77.54 31.15 59.35
CA SER A 604 -76.80 32.29 59.92
C SER A 604 -77.59 33.59 59.79
N ALA A 605 -77.70 34.37 60.88
CA ALA A 605 -78.45 35.62 60.89
C ALA A 605 -77.77 36.71 60.05
N ILE A 606 -78.53 37.36 59.17
CA ILE A 606 -78.09 38.52 58.42
C ILE A 606 -78.03 39.71 59.38
N ALA A 607 -76.88 40.41 59.41
CA ALA A 607 -76.65 41.51 60.35
C ALA A 607 -77.58 42.71 60.08
N SER A 608 -77.93 42.94 58.82
CA SER A 608 -78.91 43.95 58.41
C SER A 608 -80.33 43.49 58.78
N THR A 609 -81.09 44.39 59.40
CA THR A 609 -82.54 44.25 59.59
C THR A 609 -83.24 45.40 58.89
N ALA A 610 -84.50 45.20 58.51
CA ALA A 610 -85.38 46.28 58.06
C ALA A 610 -86.45 46.57 59.12
N SER A 611 -86.92 47.81 59.18
CA SER A 611 -88.06 48.17 60.04
C SER A 611 -89.24 48.62 59.19
N VAL A 612 -90.44 48.18 59.57
CA VAL A 612 -91.71 48.64 58.98
C VAL A 612 -92.61 49.13 60.10
N GLN A 613 -93.00 50.41 60.04
CA GLN A 613 -93.90 51.01 61.00
C GLN A 613 -95.36 50.81 60.56
N PHE A 614 -96.14 50.18 61.42
CA PHE A 614 -97.60 50.09 61.26
C PHE A 614 -98.25 51.28 61.96
N VAL A 615 -98.80 52.19 61.18
CA VAL A 615 -99.49 53.40 61.66
C VAL A 615 -101.00 53.20 61.64
N PRO A 616 -101.78 53.99 62.40
CA PRO A 616 -103.24 53.96 62.30
C PRO A 616 -103.67 54.13 60.84
N GLY A 617 -104.51 53.22 60.35
CA GLY A 617 -105.22 53.42 59.10
C GLY A 617 -106.15 54.62 59.24
N VAL A 618 -106.22 55.45 58.19
CA VAL A 618 -107.18 56.56 58.14
C VAL A 618 -108.55 56.04 57.76
#